data_AF-W4EAZ5-F1
#
_entry.id   AF-W4EAZ5-F1
#
_cell.length_a   1.000
_cell.length_b   1.000
_cell.length_c   1.000
_cell.angle_alpha   90.00
_cell.angle_beta   90.00
_cell.angle_gamma   90.00
#
_symmetry.space_group_name_H-M   'P 1'
#
loop_
_entity.id
_entity.type
_entity.pdbx_description
1 polymer ?
#
loop_
_entity_poly.entity_id
_entity_poly.type
_entity_poly.pdbx_seq_one_letter_code
_entity_poly.pdbx_strand_id
1 'polypeptide(L)'
;MVKRADQTGEQITGSFISELLKDEQVLQDASAFKTFLEYWTRQTVSFLLEHRSYLRILFWEAAEGWKTWNQITYRPEDDPQMHELAMAAQRNGILRQDLDPALFPMLIMNVIAMTLQSSSRFEHLFGSPDSPQIREQTTQQIVQFIIHGVMEPSLL
;
A
#
# COMPACT_ATOMS: atom_id res chain seq x y z
N MET A 1 -15.02 -13.83 -11.49
CA MET A 1 -14.00 -12.78 -11.63
C MET A 1 -13.55 -12.27 -10.26
N VAL A 2 -14.48 -11.84 -9.39
CA VAL A 2 -14.16 -11.35 -8.03
C VAL A 2 -13.49 -12.41 -7.15
N LYS A 3 -13.97 -13.67 -7.12
CA LYS A 3 -13.30 -14.78 -6.41
C LYS A 3 -11.84 -15.06 -6.79
N ARG A 4 -11.41 -14.69 -8.02
CA ARG A 4 -10.00 -14.80 -8.44
C ARG A 4 -9.20 -13.57 -8.03
N ALA A 5 -9.79 -12.38 -8.14
CA ALA A 5 -9.20 -11.13 -7.64
C ALA A 5 -8.91 -11.20 -6.13
N ASP A 6 -9.81 -11.84 -5.38
CA ASP A 6 -9.68 -12.15 -3.95
C ASP A 6 -8.43 -13.01 -3.65
N GLN A 7 -8.31 -14.17 -4.32
CA GLN A 7 -7.14 -15.05 -4.22
C GLN A 7 -5.81 -14.39 -4.62
N THR A 8 -5.86 -13.43 -5.56
CA THR A 8 -4.68 -12.71 -6.05
C THR A 8 -4.25 -11.59 -5.10
N GLY A 9 -5.17 -10.95 -4.38
CA GLY A 9 -4.84 -9.98 -3.32
C GLY A 9 -4.32 -10.63 -2.03
N GLU A 10 -4.83 -11.82 -1.68
CA GLU A 10 -4.39 -12.60 -0.51
C GLU A 10 -2.90 -12.97 -0.56
N GLN A 11 -2.39 -13.30 -1.75
CA GLN A 11 -1.02 -13.80 -1.93
C GLN A 11 0.09 -12.78 -1.64
N ILE A 12 -0.20 -11.47 -1.70
CA ILE A 12 0.85 -10.43 -1.64
C ILE A 12 0.81 -9.64 -0.34
N THR A 13 -0.37 -9.41 0.21
CA THR A 13 -0.51 -8.64 1.45
C THR A 13 -0.38 -9.53 2.69
N GLY A 14 -1.09 -10.67 2.77
CA GLY A 14 -1.20 -11.42 4.03
C GLY A 14 0.05 -12.22 4.44
N SER A 15 0.72 -12.88 3.49
CA SER A 15 1.91 -13.72 3.79
C SER A 15 3.14 -12.88 4.12
N PHE A 16 3.38 -11.82 3.35
CA PHE A 16 4.54 -10.95 3.49
C PHE A 16 4.48 -10.08 4.76
N ILE A 17 3.32 -9.47 5.05
CA ILE A 17 3.14 -8.65 6.27
C ILE A 17 3.32 -9.51 7.52
N SER A 18 2.82 -10.74 7.50
CA SER A 18 2.94 -11.68 8.62
C SER A 18 4.37 -12.16 8.87
N GLU A 19 5.17 -12.36 7.81
CA GLU A 19 6.60 -12.68 7.97
C GLU A 19 7.39 -11.51 8.53
N LEU A 20 7.06 -10.29 8.12
CA LEU A 20 7.78 -9.10 8.53
C LEU A 20 7.42 -8.63 9.94
N LEU A 21 6.17 -8.85 10.38
CA LEU A 21 5.73 -8.61 11.76
C LEU A 21 6.44 -9.49 12.78
N LYS A 22 7.03 -10.61 12.35
CA LYS A 22 7.87 -11.44 13.21
C LYS A 22 9.25 -10.82 13.45
N ASP A 23 9.62 -9.80 12.68
CA ASP A 23 10.88 -9.08 12.86
C ASP A 23 10.68 -7.85 13.76
N GLU A 24 10.85 -8.05 15.06
CA GLU A 24 10.76 -6.99 16.07
C GLU A 24 11.73 -5.82 15.80
N GLN A 25 12.80 -6.02 15.01
CA GLN A 25 13.75 -4.95 14.67
C GLN A 25 13.12 -3.87 13.79
N VAL A 26 12.19 -4.25 12.89
CA VAL A 26 11.49 -3.29 12.01
C VAL A 26 10.71 -2.27 12.83
N LEU A 27 10.23 -2.65 14.02
CA LEU A 27 9.45 -1.79 14.89
C LEU A 27 10.30 -0.91 15.81
N GLN A 28 11.61 -1.11 15.89
CA GLN A 28 12.51 -0.39 16.80
C GLN A 28 13.57 0.44 16.08
N ASP A 29 13.81 0.17 14.80
CA ASP A 29 14.77 0.89 13.97
C ASP A 29 14.05 1.65 12.85
N ALA A 30 14.15 2.98 12.87
CA ALA A 30 13.58 3.85 11.85
C ALA A 30 14.09 3.56 10.44
N SER A 31 15.36 3.17 10.29
CA SER A 31 15.96 2.80 9.00
C SER A 31 15.40 1.47 8.49
N ALA A 32 15.20 0.50 9.39
CA ALA A 32 14.55 -0.77 9.05
C ALA A 32 13.09 -0.53 8.64
N PHE A 33 12.35 0.30 9.37
CA PHE A 33 10.97 0.67 9.04
C PHE A 33 10.87 1.41 7.70
N LYS A 34 11.79 2.33 7.40
CA LYS A 34 11.89 3.03 6.11
C LYS A 34 12.11 2.04 4.96
N THR A 35 13.01 1.07 5.15
CA THR A 35 13.29 0.01 4.18
C THR A 35 12.06 -0.87 3.95
N PHE A 36 11.33 -1.18 5.02
CA PHE A 36 10.06 -1.88 4.94
C PHE A 36 9.03 -1.11 4.10
N LEU A 37 8.78 0.17 4.41
CA LEU A 37 7.83 0.99 3.66
C LEU A 37 8.18 1.07 2.18
N GLU A 38 9.47 1.25 1.86
CA GLU A 38 9.96 1.23 0.49
C GLU A 38 9.65 -0.11 -0.20
N TYR A 39 10.04 -1.22 0.43
CA TYR A 39 9.81 -2.55 -0.13
C TYR A 39 8.32 -2.82 -0.34
N TRP A 40 7.48 -2.60 0.68
CA TRP A 40 6.05 -2.86 0.61
C TRP A 40 5.37 -2.02 -0.48
N THR A 41 5.73 -0.74 -0.57
CA THR A 41 5.24 0.15 -1.63
C THR A 41 5.62 -0.38 -3.01
N ARG A 42 6.88 -0.75 -3.22
CA ARG A 42 7.38 -1.26 -4.51
C ARG A 42 6.68 -2.56 -4.92
N GLN A 43 6.50 -3.50 -4.00
CA GLN A 43 5.77 -4.75 -4.27
C GLN A 43 4.31 -4.46 -4.65
N THR A 44 3.65 -3.57 -3.92
CA THR A 44 2.26 -3.20 -4.20
C THR A 44 2.12 -2.54 -5.56
N VAL A 45 3.06 -1.64 -5.93
CA VAL A 45 3.08 -1.03 -7.28
C VAL A 45 3.28 -2.08 -8.37
N SER A 46 4.26 -2.98 -8.21
CA SER A 46 4.52 -4.06 -9.20
C SER A 46 3.27 -4.90 -9.39
N PHE A 47 2.66 -5.34 -8.29
CA PHE A 47 1.43 -6.12 -8.30
C PHE A 47 0.30 -5.42 -9.05
N LEU A 48 -0.03 -4.17 -8.68
CA LEU A 48 -1.16 -3.46 -9.29
C LEU A 48 -0.93 -3.17 -10.77
N LEU A 49 0.32 -3.00 -11.20
CA LEU A 49 0.68 -2.84 -12.61
C LEU A 49 0.62 -4.16 -13.38
N GLU A 50 1.02 -5.28 -12.77
CA GLU A 50 0.88 -6.63 -13.35
C GLU A 50 -0.59 -7.06 -13.43
N HIS A 51 -1.42 -6.58 -12.50
CA HIS A 51 -2.83 -6.93 -12.37
C HIS A 51 -3.76 -5.71 -12.55
N ARG A 52 -3.63 -4.94 -13.64
CA ARG A 52 -4.47 -3.75 -13.90
C ARG A 52 -5.97 -3.99 -13.84
N SER A 53 -6.42 -5.21 -14.15
CA SER A 53 -7.83 -5.59 -14.02
C SER A 53 -8.30 -5.57 -12.56
N TYR A 54 -7.43 -5.95 -11.61
CA TYR A 54 -7.69 -5.85 -10.18
C TYR A 54 -7.92 -4.39 -9.77
N LEU A 55 -7.01 -3.48 -10.16
CA LEU A 55 -7.15 -2.05 -9.87
C LEU A 55 -8.46 -1.47 -10.42
N ARG A 56 -8.84 -1.84 -11.65
CA ARG A 56 -10.11 -1.42 -12.24
C ARG A 56 -11.33 -1.96 -11.48
N ILE A 57 -11.28 -3.21 -11.03
CA ILE A 57 -12.34 -3.82 -10.22
C ILE A 57 -12.45 -3.11 -8.87
N LEU A 58 -11.32 -2.81 -8.21
CA LEU A 58 -11.27 -2.07 -6.96
C LEU A 58 -12.01 -0.73 -7.07
N PHE A 59 -11.68 0.09 -8.07
CA PHE A 59 -12.35 1.39 -8.27
C PHE A 59 -13.80 1.28 -8.71
N TRP A 60 -14.15 0.24 -9.49
CA TRP A 60 -15.53 -0.01 -9.87
C TRP A 60 -16.38 -0.43 -8.66
N GLU A 61 -15.88 -1.34 -7.82
CA GLU A 61 -16.55 -1.72 -6.57
C GLU A 61 -16.69 -0.51 -5.64
N ALA A 62 -15.66 0.33 -5.51
CA ALA A 62 -15.74 1.57 -4.73
C ALA A 62 -16.89 2.49 -5.21
N ALA A 63 -17.00 2.68 -6.54
CA ALA A 63 -18.07 3.46 -7.14
C ALA A 63 -19.46 2.84 -6.95
N GLU A 64 -19.54 1.51 -6.90
CA GLU A 64 -20.78 0.76 -6.65
C GLU A 64 -21.11 0.63 -5.15
N GLY A 65 -20.33 1.23 -4.25
CA GLY A 65 -20.55 1.17 -2.80
C GLY A 65 -20.15 -0.16 -2.18
N TRP A 66 -19.13 -0.82 -2.74
CA TRP A 66 -18.54 -2.07 -2.26
C TRP A 66 -19.54 -3.24 -2.20
N LYS A 67 -20.56 -3.24 -3.06
CA LYS A 67 -21.67 -4.22 -3.03
C LYS A 67 -21.20 -5.66 -3.04
N THR A 68 -20.24 -6.01 -3.90
CA THR A 68 -19.77 -7.40 -4.01
C THR A 68 -18.75 -7.71 -2.93
N TRP A 69 -17.82 -6.80 -2.68
CA TRP A 69 -16.78 -6.99 -1.65
C TRP A 69 -17.33 -7.06 -0.23
N ASN A 70 -18.38 -6.31 0.09
CA ASN A 70 -19.05 -6.41 1.39
C ASN A 70 -19.74 -7.77 1.61
N GLN A 71 -19.94 -8.58 0.57
CA GLN A 71 -20.49 -9.93 0.65
C GLN A 71 -19.43 -11.01 0.79
N ILE A 72 -18.14 -10.68 0.66
CA ILE A 72 -17.04 -11.61 0.87
C ILE A 72 -16.73 -11.65 2.37
N THR A 73 -16.67 -12.86 2.94
CA THR A 73 -16.45 -13.09 4.38
C THR A 73 -15.03 -12.74 4.84
N TYR A 74 -14.09 -12.60 3.90
CA TYR A 74 -12.71 -12.25 4.14
C TYR A 74 -12.40 -10.94 3.42
N ARG A 75 -11.92 -9.93 4.16
CA ARG A 75 -11.43 -8.67 3.57
C ARG A 75 -9.93 -8.60 3.83
N PRO A 76 -9.09 -8.42 2.81
CA PRO A 76 -7.66 -8.17 2.99
C PRO A 76 -7.37 -6.95 3.87
N GLU A 77 -8.32 -6.01 3.96
CA GLU A 77 -8.28 -4.82 4.81
C GLU A 77 -8.66 -5.10 6.28
N ASP A 78 -9.23 -6.26 6.59
CA ASP A 78 -9.56 -6.70 7.95
C ASP A 78 -8.35 -7.32 8.66
N ASP A 79 -7.13 -7.22 8.12
CA ASP A 79 -5.95 -7.78 8.76
C ASP A 79 -5.53 -6.91 9.97
N PRO A 80 -5.79 -7.34 11.23
CA PRO A 80 -5.49 -6.55 12.43
C PRO A 80 -3.99 -6.25 12.55
N GLN A 81 -3.16 -7.05 11.88
CA GLN A 81 -1.71 -6.97 11.85
C GLN A 81 -1.18 -5.58 11.45
N MET A 82 -1.79 -4.91 10.46
CA MET A 82 -1.31 -3.59 10.03
C MET A 82 -1.67 -2.48 10.99
N HIS A 83 -2.82 -2.60 11.66
CA HIS A 83 -3.19 -1.68 12.72
C HIS A 83 -2.27 -1.85 13.93
N GLU A 84 -1.98 -3.09 14.33
CA GLU A 84 -1.04 -3.40 15.41
C GLU A 84 0.39 -2.92 15.10
N LEU A 85 0.86 -3.14 13.86
CA LEU A 85 2.13 -2.61 13.37
C LEU A 85 2.19 -1.09 13.53
N ALA A 86 1.15 -0.39 13.07
CA ALA A 86 1.09 1.06 13.12
C ALA A 86 1.07 1.58 14.56
N MET A 87 0.30 0.94 15.45
CA MET A 87 0.33 1.28 16.87
C MET A 87 1.71 1.08 17.49
N ALA A 88 2.39 -0.03 17.19
CA ALA A 88 3.72 -0.32 17.72
C ALA A 88 4.76 0.69 17.22
N ALA A 89 4.80 0.94 15.92
CA ALA A 89 5.71 1.93 15.32
C ALA A 89 5.45 3.35 15.84
N GLN A 90 4.19 3.73 16.10
CA GLN A 90 3.86 5.01 16.72
C GLN A 90 4.34 5.08 18.18
N ARG A 91 4.14 4.03 18.99
CA ARG A 91 4.64 3.98 20.38
C ARG A 91 6.16 4.12 20.46
N ASN A 92 6.87 3.60 19.46
CA ASN A 92 8.32 3.69 19.37
C ASN A 92 8.81 5.01 18.72
N GLY A 93 7.89 5.94 18.40
CA GLY A 93 8.24 7.24 17.82
C GLY A 93 8.66 7.18 16.34
N ILE A 94 8.44 6.04 15.66
CA ILE A 94 8.82 5.84 14.25
C ILE A 94 7.76 6.40 13.30
N LEU A 95 6.48 6.15 13.61
CA LEU A 95 5.37 6.80 12.92
C LEU A 95 5.04 8.13 13.59
N ARG A 96 4.61 9.09 12.79
CA ARG A 96 4.18 10.40 13.27
C ARG A 96 3.04 10.27 14.29
N GLN A 97 3.10 11.06 15.36
CA GLN A 97 2.18 10.93 16.50
C GLN A 97 0.74 11.40 16.22
N ASP A 98 0.55 12.21 15.18
CA ASP A 98 -0.75 12.74 14.76
C ASP A 98 -1.43 11.88 13.66
N LEU A 99 -0.79 10.79 13.23
CA LEU A 99 -1.41 9.81 12.33
C LEU A 99 -2.29 8.84 13.13
N ASP A 100 -3.54 8.68 12.72
CA ASP A 100 -4.39 7.60 13.24
C ASP A 100 -3.88 6.24 12.74
N PRO A 101 -3.47 5.30 13.61
CA PRO A 101 -2.99 3.99 13.22
C PRO A 101 -4.00 3.16 12.42
N ALA A 102 -5.31 3.41 12.57
CA ALA A 102 -6.34 2.75 11.77
C ALA A 102 -6.34 3.22 10.30
N LEU A 103 -5.89 4.45 10.05
CA LEU A 103 -5.81 5.01 8.70
C LEU A 103 -4.50 4.65 7.99
N PHE A 104 -3.48 4.16 8.70
CA PHE A 104 -2.16 3.85 8.13
C PHE A 104 -2.20 2.97 6.87
N PRO A 105 -2.77 1.75 6.89
CA PRO A 105 -2.79 0.90 5.69
C PRO A 105 -3.66 1.49 4.58
N MET A 106 -4.79 2.12 4.96
CA MET A 106 -5.72 2.76 4.04
C MET A 106 -5.05 3.91 3.27
N LEU A 107 -4.29 4.77 3.95
CA LEU A 107 -3.63 5.92 3.33
C LEU A 107 -2.56 5.47 2.34
N ILE A 108 -1.75 4.47 2.72
CA ILE A 108 -0.73 3.90 1.84
C ILE A 108 -1.36 3.32 0.58
N MET A 109 -2.38 2.47 0.75
CA MET A 109 -3.08 1.87 -0.39
C MET A 109 -3.76 2.91 -1.27
N ASN A 110 -4.38 3.95 -0.70
CA ASN A 110 -5.01 5.02 -1.49
C ASN A 110 -4.00 5.81 -2.31
N VAL A 111 -2.86 6.19 -1.71
CA VAL A 111 -1.79 6.91 -2.44
C VAL A 111 -1.32 6.08 -3.62
N ILE A 112 -1.03 4.79 -3.41
CA ILE A 112 -0.55 3.89 -4.47
C ILE A 112 -1.62 3.73 -5.56
N ALA A 113 -2.80 3.26 -5.18
CA ALA A 113 -3.86 2.90 -6.12
C ALA A 113 -4.36 4.11 -6.91
N MET A 114 -4.58 5.25 -6.26
CA MET A 114 -5.08 6.45 -6.91
C MET A 114 -4.03 7.07 -7.84
N THR A 115 -2.75 7.05 -7.46
CA THR A 115 -1.67 7.51 -8.33
C THR A 115 -1.62 6.65 -9.59
N LEU A 116 -1.58 5.33 -9.47
CA LEU A 116 -1.50 4.43 -10.62
C LEU A 116 -2.73 4.54 -11.53
N GLN A 117 -3.93 4.58 -10.94
CA GLN A 117 -5.18 4.73 -11.69
C GLN A 117 -5.21 6.07 -12.44
N SER A 118 -4.80 7.15 -11.79
CA SER A 118 -4.81 8.49 -12.39
C SER A 118 -3.71 8.67 -13.43
N SER A 119 -2.53 8.08 -13.25
CA SER A 119 -1.42 8.17 -14.22
C SER A 119 -1.83 7.70 -15.61
N SER A 120 -2.66 6.66 -15.71
CA SER A 120 -3.20 6.18 -17.00
C SER A 120 -3.98 7.25 -17.76
N ARG A 121 -4.68 8.15 -17.06
CA ARG A 121 -5.41 9.27 -17.67
C ARG A 121 -4.47 10.34 -18.22
N PHE A 122 -3.29 10.49 -17.63
CA PHE A 122 -2.32 11.53 -17.96
C PHE A 122 -1.12 11.00 -18.75
N GLU A 123 -1.26 9.83 -19.40
CA GLU A 123 -0.20 9.21 -20.20
C GLU A 123 0.36 10.15 -21.28
N HIS A 124 -0.48 11.00 -21.87
CA HIS A 124 -0.05 12.01 -22.85
C HIS A 124 0.87 13.10 -22.27
N LEU A 125 0.88 13.31 -20.95
CA LEU A 125 1.74 14.30 -20.27
C LEU A 125 2.99 13.64 -19.66
N PHE A 126 2.83 12.47 -19.06
CA PHE A 126 3.86 11.84 -18.24
C PHE A 126 4.52 10.61 -18.89
N GLY A 127 4.00 10.17 -20.03
CA GLY A 127 4.43 8.94 -20.69
C GLY A 127 3.73 7.70 -20.12
N SER A 128 3.99 6.58 -20.76
CA SER A 128 3.33 5.32 -20.43
C SER A 128 3.89 4.71 -19.14
N PRO A 129 3.05 4.26 -18.19
CA PRO A 129 3.50 3.47 -17.03
C PRO A 129 4.04 2.07 -17.43
N ASP A 130 3.89 1.68 -18.70
CA ASP A 130 4.57 0.52 -19.28
C ASP A 130 6.03 0.78 -19.63
N SER A 131 6.46 2.04 -19.74
CA SER A 131 7.87 2.38 -19.85
C SER A 131 8.59 2.06 -18.53
N PRO A 132 9.67 1.25 -18.54
CA PRO A 132 10.44 0.93 -17.33
C PRO A 132 10.92 2.19 -16.59
N GLN A 133 11.31 3.23 -17.34
CA GLN A 133 11.79 4.48 -16.77
C GLN A 133 10.67 5.24 -16.04
N ILE A 134 9.51 5.41 -16.69
CA ILE A 134 8.37 6.12 -16.09
C ILE A 134 7.82 5.35 -14.89
N ARG A 135 7.80 4.01 -14.98
CA ARG A 135 7.42 3.14 -13.88
C ARG A 135 8.32 3.34 -12.67
N GLU A 136 9.64 3.28 -12.84
CA GLU A 136 10.58 3.45 -11.73
C GLU A 136 10.48 4.86 -11.13
N GLN A 137 10.42 5.91 -11.96
CA GLN A 137 10.27 7.28 -11.49
C GLN A 137 8.97 7.46 -10.69
N THR A 138 7.85 6.95 -11.19
CA THR A 138 6.55 7.01 -10.50
C THR A 138 6.62 6.25 -9.17
N THR A 139 7.24 5.06 -9.18
CA THR A 139 7.39 4.23 -7.98
C THR A 139 8.23 4.93 -6.92
N GLN A 140 9.35 5.54 -7.31
CA GLN A 140 10.19 6.32 -6.40
C GLN A 140 9.45 7.51 -5.78
N GLN A 141 8.65 8.23 -6.57
CA GLN A 141 7.84 9.34 -6.05
C GLN A 141 6.79 8.87 -5.05
N ILE A 142 6.10 7.76 -5.33
CA ILE A 142 5.13 7.15 -4.42
C ILE A 142 5.82 6.71 -3.11
N VAL A 143 6.96 6.02 -3.20
CA VAL A 143 7.77 5.60 -2.04
C VAL A 143 8.15 6.80 -1.17
N GLN A 144 8.70 7.84 -1.78
CA GLN A 144 9.10 9.05 -1.06
C GLN A 144 7.89 9.73 -0.41
N PHE A 145 6.78 9.87 -1.13
CA PHE A 145 5.57 10.47 -0.60
C PHE A 145 5.03 9.72 0.62
N ILE A 146 5.01 8.39 0.56
CA ILE A 146 4.56 7.54 1.68
C ILE A 146 5.48 7.70 2.87
N ILE A 147 6.79 7.53 2.69
CA ILE A 147 7.78 7.65 3.77
C ILE A 147 7.65 9.01 4.47
N HIS A 148 7.64 10.11 3.72
CA HIS A 148 7.50 11.45 4.28
C HIS A 148 6.11 11.73 4.85
N GLY A 149 5.08 11.02 4.38
CA GLY A 149 3.70 11.18 4.82
C GLY A 149 3.40 10.50 6.16
N VAL A 150 4.06 9.37 6.45
CA VAL A 150 3.72 8.50 7.60
C VAL A 150 4.79 8.46 8.69
N MET A 151 6.08 8.57 8.36
CA MET A 151 7.15 8.52 9.35
C MET A 151 7.23 9.82 10.15
N GLU A 152 7.73 9.72 11.38
CA GLU A 152 8.03 10.88 12.22
C GLU A 152 9.06 11.78 11.53
N PRO A 153 8.76 13.09 11.30
CA PRO A 153 9.62 13.97 10.50
C PRO A 153 11.07 14.09 10.99
N SER A 154 11.32 13.91 12.28
CA SER A 154 12.66 13.94 12.86
C SER A 154 13.57 12.76 12.46
N LEU A 155 13.00 11.73 11.81
CA LEU A 155 13.69 10.50 11.42
C LEU A 155 13.97 10.38 9.90
N LEU A 156 13.63 11.42 9.12
CA LEU A 156 13.66 11.39 7.65
C LEU A 156 15.03 11.62 7.02
#